data_AF-A0A6P4E144-F1
#
_entry.id   AF-A0A6P4E144-F1
#
_cell.length_a   1.000
_cell.length_b   1.000
_cell.length_c   1.000
_cell.angle_alpha   90.00
_cell.angle_beta   90.00
_cell.angle_gamma   90.00
#
_symmetry.space_group_name_H-M   'P 1'
#
loop_
_entity.id
_entity.type
_entity.pdbx_description
1 polymer ?
#
loop_
_entity_poly.entity_id
_entity_poly.type
_entity_poly.pdbx_seq_one_letter_code
_entity_poly.pdbx_strand_id
1 'polypeptide(L)'
;IASTVAESLEFQKIWLWQQFSARVTPGVQRIVEFAKRVPGFCDFTQDDQLILIKLGFFEVWLTHVARLINEATLTLDDGAYLTRQQLEILYDSDFVNALLNFANTLNAYGLSDTEIGLFSAMVLLASDRTGLSEPKVIGRARELVA
;
A
#
# COMPACT_ATOMS: atom_id res chain seq x y z
N ILE A 1 30.49 23.18 3.39
CA ILE A 1 29.36 23.23 4.36
C ILE A 1 28.05 22.83 3.68
N ALA A 2 27.59 23.52 2.63
CA ALA A 2 26.38 23.13 1.90
C ALA A 2 26.46 21.74 1.23
N SER A 3 27.62 21.39 0.65
CA SER A 3 27.85 20.05 0.06
C SER A 3 27.77 18.93 1.09
N THR A 4 28.39 19.13 2.26
CA THR A 4 28.45 18.14 3.35
C THR A 4 27.08 17.88 3.98
N VAL A 5 26.22 18.91 4.06
CA VAL A 5 24.83 18.76 4.56
C VAL A 5 23.96 18.03 3.55
N ALA A 6 24.09 18.35 2.26
CA ALA A 6 23.36 17.64 1.20
C ALA A 6 23.77 16.16 1.11
N GLU A 7 25.08 15.86 1.20
CA GLU A 7 25.60 14.50 1.26
C GLU A 7 25.07 13.73 2.50
N SER A 8 25.00 14.40 3.66
CA SER A 8 24.43 13.81 4.87
C SER A 8 22.94 13.49 4.73
N LEU A 9 22.16 14.35 4.07
CA LEU A 9 20.74 14.14 3.85
C LEU A 9 20.47 13.00 2.88
N GLU A 10 21.24 12.92 1.80
CA GLU A 10 21.16 11.80 0.86
C GLU A 10 21.51 10.46 1.53
N PHE A 11 22.56 10.44 2.36
CA PHE A 11 22.90 9.24 3.13
C PHE A 11 21.76 8.82 4.07
N GLN A 12 21.16 9.79 4.77
CA GLN A 12 20.02 9.54 5.65
C GLN A 12 18.80 9.01 4.87
N LYS A 13 18.52 9.58 3.70
CA LYS A 13 17.43 9.15 2.82
C LYS A 13 17.63 7.70 2.34
N ILE A 14 18.83 7.36 1.87
CA ILE A 14 19.18 6.00 1.44
C ILE A 14 19.00 5.01 2.60
N TRP A 15 19.51 5.35 3.78
CA TRP A 15 19.38 4.50 4.95
C TRP A 15 17.93 4.28 5.36
N LEU A 16 17.12 5.35 5.43
CA LEU A 16 15.69 5.28 5.72
C LEU A 16 14.95 4.42 4.68
N TRP A 17 15.28 4.58 3.40
CA TRP A 17 14.63 3.83 2.33
C TRP A 17 14.95 2.33 2.43
N GLN A 18 16.20 1.97 2.71
CA GLN A 18 16.60 0.57 2.90
C GLN A 18 15.84 -0.06 4.08
N GLN A 19 15.74 0.67 5.19
CA GLN A 19 15.01 0.23 6.38
C GLN A 19 13.51 0.07 6.12
N PHE A 20 12.90 1.02 5.41
CA PHE A 20 11.48 0.96 5.04
C PHE A 20 11.21 -0.19 4.06
N SER A 21 11.97 -0.26 2.97
CA SER A 21 11.85 -1.28 1.92
C SER A 21 12.01 -2.70 2.47
N ALA A 22 13.00 -2.94 3.34
CA ALA A 22 13.22 -4.24 3.97
C ALA A 22 12.02 -4.70 4.82
N ARG A 23 11.30 -3.78 5.45
CA ARG A 23 10.12 -4.10 6.28
C ARG A 23 8.82 -4.23 5.48
N VAL A 24 8.70 -3.51 4.37
CA VAL A 24 7.53 -3.60 3.47
C VAL A 24 7.60 -4.83 2.57
N THR A 25 8.80 -5.26 2.16
CA THR A 25 9.01 -6.39 1.23
C THR A 25 8.29 -7.69 1.64
N PRO A 26 8.32 -8.14 2.92
CA PRO A 26 7.56 -9.31 3.36
C PRO A 26 6.04 -9.18 3.18
N GLY A 27 5.52 -7.95 3.11
CA GLY A 27 4.11 -7.68 2.84
C GLY A 27 3.67 -8.15 1.45
N VAL A 28 4.58 -8.23 0.48
CA VAL A 28 4.26 -8.68 -0.89
C VAL A 28 3.71 -10.09 -0.87
N GLN A 29 4.37 -10.99 -0.12
CA GLN A 29 3.91 -12.36 0.00
C GLN A 29 2.55 -12.45 0.71
N ARG A 30 2.31 -11.62 1.73
CA ARG A 30 1.00 -11.56 2.40
C ARG A 30 -0.12 -11.13 1.44
N ILE A 31 0.15 -10.14 0.59
CA ILE A 31 -0.84 -9.67 -0.40
C ILE A 31 -1.05 -10.70 -1.52
N VAL A 32 -0.01 -11.41 -1.94
CA VAL A 32 -0.15 -12.53 -2.89
C VAL A 32 -1.06 -13.63 -2.31
N GLU A 33 -0.85 -14.00 -1.03
CA GLU A 33 -1.68 -15.00 -0.37
C GLU A 33 -3.10 -14.52 -0.09
N PHE A 34 -3.29 -13.21 0.18
CA PHE A 34 -4.61 -12.60 0.24
C PHE A 34 -5.32 -12.66 -1.12
N ALA A 35 -4.65 -12.26 -2.20
CA ALA A 35 -5.19 -12.24 -3.55
C ALA A 35 -5.70 -13.62 -3.98
N LYS A 36 -4.93 -14.69 -3.74
CA LYS A 36 -5.33 -16.07 -4.02
C LYS A 36 -6.59 -16.54 -3.27
N ARG A 37 -6.94 -15.87 -2.16
CA ARG A 37 -8.15 -16.16 -1.37
C ARG A 37 -9.36 -15.32 -1.79
N VAL A 38 -9.17 -14.30 -2.63
CA VAL A 38 -10.27 -13.51 -3.19
C VAL A 38 -11.02 -14.39 -4.20
N PRO A 39 -12.35 -14.57 -4.05
CA PRO A 39 -13.13 -15.39 -4.97
C PRO A 39 -12.95 -14.97 -6.43
N GLY A 40 -12.70 -15.94 -7.32
CA GLY A 40 -12.51 -15.70 -8.76
C GLY A 40 -11.14 -15.15 -9.16
N PHE A 41 -10.27 -14.76 -8.23
CA PHE A 41 -8.96 -14.18 -8.58
C PHE A 41 -8.05 -15.16 -9.33
N CYS A 42 -8.03 -16.42 -8.89
CA CYS A 42 -7.21 -17.47 -9.49
C CYS A 42 -7.67 -17.87 -10.91
N ASP A 43 -8.86 -17.44 -11.34
CA ASP A 43 -9.42 -17.74 -12.65
C ASP A 43 -8.95 -16.76 -13.73
N PHE A 44 -8.36 -15.62 -13.35
CA PHE A 44 -7.76 -14.67 -14.31
C PHE A 44 -6.46 -15.19 -14.91
N THR A 45 -6.03 -14.59 -16.02
CA THR A 45 -4.70 -14.87 -16.59
C THR A 45 -3.58 -14.55 -15.61
N GLN A 46 -2.46 -15.28 -15.68
CA GLN A 46 -1.31 -15.01 -14.80
C GLN A 46 -0.76 -13.59 -14.97
N ASP A 47 -0.79 -13.06 -16.20
CA ASP A 47 -0.35 -11.69 -16.49
C ASP A 47 -1.25 -10.67 -15.78
N ASP A 48 -2.58 -10.83 -15.85
CA ASP A 48 -3.52 -9.95 -15.17
C ASP A 48 -3.40 -10.07 -13.64
N GLN A 49 -3.28 -11.29 -13.10
CA GLN A 49 -3.02 -11.48 -11.66
C GLN A 49 -1.76 -10.73 -11.21
N LEU A 50 -0.69 -10.81 -12.01
CA LEU A 50 0.58 -10.14 -11.72
C LEU A 50 0.45 -8.62 -11.77
N ILE A 51 -0.28 -8.09 -12.76
CA ILE A 51 -0.53 -6.65 -12.91
C ILE A 51 -1.35 -6.12 -11.72
N LEU A 52 -2.44 -6.80 -11.36
CA LEU A 52 -3.30 -6.42 -10.23
C LEU A 52 -2.50 -6.38 -8.92
N ILE A 53 -1.70 -7.41 -8.64
CA ILE A 53 -0.86 -7.46 -7.43
C ILE A 53 0.21 -6.37 -7.48
N LYS A 54 0.95 -6.23 -8.58
CA LYS A 54 2.05 -5.27 -8.67
C LYS A 54 1.58 -3.83 -8.50
N LEU A 55 0.47 -3.46 -9.14
CA LEU A 55 -0.03 -2.09 -9.11
C LEU A 55 -0.91 -1.80 -7.88
N GLY A 56 -1.63 -2.81 -7.36
CA GLY A 56 -2.48 -2.67 -6.18
C GLY A 56 -1.76 -2.90 -4.84
N PHE A 57 -0.53 -3.43 -4.85
CA PHE A 57 0.20 -3.78 -3.63
C PHE A 57 0.23 -2.65 -2.61
N PHE A 58 0.65 -1.45 -3.03
CA PHE A 58 0.82 -0.33 -2.10
C PHE A 58 -0.51 0.11 -1.50
N GLU A 59 -1.59 0.14 -2.27
CA GLU A 59 -2.91 0.59 -1.81
C GLU A 59 -3.55 -0.42 -0.85
N VAL A 60 -3.43 -1.71 -1.16
CA VAL A 60 -3.88 -2.79 -0.26
C VAL A 60 -3.03 -2.78 1.02
N TRP A 61 -1.71 -2.67 0.89
CA TRP A 61 -0.80 -2.60 2.03
C TRP A 61 -1.13 -1.40 2.93
N LEU A 62 -1.30 -0.22 2.34
CA LEU A 62 -1.61 1.02 3.06
C LEU A 62 -2.95 0.92 3.79
N THR A 63 -3.96 0.30 3.16
CA THR A 63 -5.26 0.00 3.81
C THR A 63 -5.07 -0.79 5.11
N HIS A 64 -4.20 -1.80 5.10
CA HIS A 64 -3.96 -2.62 6.29
C HIS A 64 -3.16 -1.91 7.38
N VAL A 65 -2.13 -1.13 7.01
CA VAL A 65 -1.32 -0.39 7.99
C VAL A 65 -1.96 0.91 8.45
N ALA A 66 -3.01 1.41 7.78
CA ALA A 66 -3.68 2.68 8.09
C ALA A 66 -4.07 2.81 9.57
N ARG A 67 -4.54 1.73 10.21
CA ARG A 67 -4.90 1.70 11.63
C ARG A 67 -3.73 1.96 12.58
N LEU A 68 -2.50 1.84 12.10
CA LEU A 68 -1.25 2.07 12.84
C LEU A 68 -0.61 3.43 12.49
N ILE A 69 -1.28 4.22 11.64
CA ILE A 69 -0.84 5.56 11.23
C ILE A 69 -1.59 6.61 12.03
N ASN A 70 -0.86 7.63 12.47
CA ASN A 70 -1.39 8.85 13.06
C ASN A 70 -0.65 10.08 12.50
N GLU A 71 -1.05 11.28 12.91
CA GLU A 71 -0.47 12.55 12.47
C GLU A 71 1.06 12.65 12.59
N ALA A 72 1.65 11.94 13.56
CA ALA A 72 3.07 12.01 13.85
C ALA A 72 3.87 10.86 13.23
N THR A 73 3.26 9.68 13.04
CA THR A 73 4.01 8.45 12.71
C THR A 73 3.24 7.49 11.82
N LEU A 74 3.97 6.82 10.91
CA LEU A 74 3.57 5.56 10.28
C LEU A 74 4.25 4.41 11.04
N THR A 75 3.47 3.57 11.71
CA THR A 75 3.97 2.38 12.42
C THR A 75 3.75 1.13 11.56
N LEU A 76 4.77 0.27 11.50
CA LEU A 76 4.80 -0.98 10.75
C LEU A 76 4.45 -2.17 11.65
N ASP A 77 4.17 -3.32 11.02
CA ASP A 77 3.73 -4.55 11.72
C ASP A 77 4.73 -5.06 12.76
N ASP A 78 6.02 -4.74 12.63
CA ASP A 78 7.09 -5.13 13.56
C ASP A 78 7.26 -4.13 14.74
N GLY A 79 6.42 -3.09 14.79
CA GLY A 79 6.49 -2.01 15.78
C GLY A 79 7.50 -0.92 15.45
N ALA A 80 8.29 -1.05 14.38
CA ALA A 80 9.12 0.05 13.89
C ALA A 80 8.22 1.15 13.33
N TYR A 81 8.67 2.41 13.41
CA TYR A 81 7.90 3.54 12.91
C TYR A 81 8.77 4.55 12.18
N LEU A 82 8.14 5.28 11.27
CA LEU A 82 8.70 6.48 10.65
C LEU A 82 7.92 7.68 11.16
N THR A 83 8.63 8.68 11.63
CA THR A 83 8.06 10.00 11.93
C THR A 83 7.66 10.71 10.63
N ARG A 84 6.73 11.66 10.73
CA ARG A 84 6.37 12.55 9.61
C ARG A 84 7.60 13.18 8.95
N GLN A 85 8.55 13.67 9.75
CA GLN A 85 9.80 14.25 9.22
C GLN A 85 10.63 13.23 8.44
N GLN A 86 10.70 11.97 8.90
CA GLN A 86 11.40 10.91 8.16
C GLN A 86 10.66 10.52 6.88
N LEU A 87 9.33 10.54 6.88
CA LEU A 87 8.53 10.36 5.67
C LEU A 87 8.77 11.48 4.66
N GLU A 88 8.87 12.73 5.11
CA GLU A 88 9.18 13.91 4.28
C GLU A 88 10.64 13.93 3.77
N ILE A 89 11.53 13.11 4.32
CA ILE A 89 12.86 12.85 3.74
C ILE A 89 12.77 11.82 2.60
N LEU A 90 11.88 10.84 2.73
CA LEU A 90 11.70 9.77 1.76
C LEU A 90 10.86 10.22 0.55
N TYR A 91 9.81 11.00 0.81
CA TYR A 91 8.79 11.40 -0.14
C TYR A 91 8.54 12.91 -0.05
N ASP A 92 7.94 13.48 -1.09
CA ASP A 92 7.50 14.87 -1.06
C ASP A 92 6.36 15.09 -0.05
N SER A 93 6.24 16.32 0.44
CA SER A 93 5.27 16.67 1.49
C SER A 93 3.82 16.45 1.03
N ASP A 94 3.52 16.63 -0.25
CA ASP A 94 2.17 16.42 -0.79
C ASP A 94 1.76 14.95 -0.68
N PHE A 95 2.66 14.03 -1.04
CA PHE A 95 2.46 12.59 -0.85
C PHE A 95 2.30 12.23 0.63
N VAL A 96 3.14 12.77 1.52
CA VAL A 96 3.04 12.49 2.97
C VAL A 96 1.70 12.97 3.51
N ASN A 97 1.26 14.17 3.14
CA ASN A 97 -0.06 14.69 3.55
C ASN A 97 -1.20 13.83 3.02
N ALA A 98 -1.13 13.39 1.75
CA ALA A 98 -2.14 12.51 1.16
C ALA A 98 -2.20 11.15 1.86
N LEU A 99 -1.05 10.57 2.19
CA LEU A 99 -0.95 9.30 2.93
C LEU A 99 -1.57 9.41 4.32
N LEU A 100 -1.25 10.46 5.08
CA LEU A 100 -1.81 10.69 6.42
C LEU A 100 -3.32 10.94 6.33
N ASN A 101 -3.76 11.77 5.38
CA ASN A 101 -5.18 12.06 5.16
C ASN A 101 -5.97 10.80 4.79
N PHE A 102 -5.42 9.94 3.93
CA PHE A 102 -6.01 8.64 3.60
C PHE A 102 -6.20 7.79 4.87
N ALA A 103 -5.13 7.62 5.67
CA ALA A 103 -5.19 6.80 6.87
C ALA A 103 -6.21 7.33 7.89
N ASN A 104 -6.21 8.64 8.14
CA ASN A 104 -7.15 9.28 9.05
C ASN A 104 -8.60 9.12 8.58
N THR A 105 -8.85 9.33 7.29
CA THR A 105 -10.19 9.19 6.70
C THR A 105 -10.67 7.75 6.80
N LEU A 106 -9.82 6.78 6.47
CA LEU A 106 -10.16 5.35 6.58
C LEU A 106 -10.44 4.94 8.02
N ASN A 107 -9.60 5.39 8.96
CA ASN A 107 -9.74 5.08 10.39
C ASN A 107 -11.01 5.72 10.99
N ALA A 108 -11.43 6.89 10.50
CA ALA A 108 -12.64 7.57 10.96
C ALA A 108 -13.94 6.79 10.65
N TYR A 109 -13.93 5.90 9.65
CA TYR A 109 -15.07 5.03 9.36
C TYR A 109 -15.24 3.89 10.37
N GLY A 110 -14.22 3.58 11.19
CA GLY A 110 -14.32 2.54 12.22
C GLY A 110 -14.62 1.14 11.67
N LEU A 111 -14.10 0.84 10.47
CA LEU A 111 -14.37 -0.41 9.76
C LEU A 111 -13.89 -1.64 10.55
N SER A 112 -14.73 -2.67 10.55
CA SER A 112 -14.38 -4.02 11.03
C SER A 112 -13.33 -4.69 10.14
N ASP A 113 -12.68 -5.74 10.64
CA ASP A 113 -11.72 -6.51 9.85
C ASP A 113 -12.35 -7.13 8.58
N THR A 114 -13.64 -7.47 8.65
CA THR A 114 -14.40 -7.96 7.48
C THR A 114 -14.55 -6.87 6.43
N GLU A 115 -14.97 -5.66 6.83
CA GLU A 115 -15.13 -4.53 5.90
C GLU A 115 -13.80 -4.09 5.29
N ILE A 116 -12.70 -4.11 6.07
CA ILE A 116 -11.35 -3.88 5.55
C ILE A 116 -10.97 -4.96 4.54
N GLY A 117 -11.29 -6.23 4.80
CA GLY A 117 -11.06 -7.32 3.84
C GLY A 117 -11.79 -7.12 2.52
N LEU A 118 -13.08 -6.74 2.57
CA LEU A 118 -13.89 -6.45 1.39
C LEU A 118 -13.34 -5.23 0.63
N PHE A 119 -13.00 -4.15 1.34
CA PHE A 119 -12.41 -2.96 0.72
C PHE A 119 -11.06 -3.27 0.06
N SER A 120 -10.18 -4.02 0.72
CA SER A 120 -8.90 -4.49 0.14
C SER A 120 -9.11 -5.32 -1.12
N ALA A 121 -10.11 -6.20 -1.16
CA ALA A 121 -10.42 -7.00 -2.34
C ALA A 121 -10.96 -6.12 -3.48
N MET A 122 -11.79 -5.12 -3.20
CA MET A 122 -12.21 -4.13 -4.21
C MET A 122 -11.01 -3.38 -4.78
N VAL A 123 -10.12 -2.84 -3.93
CA VAL A 123 -8.91 -2.11 -4.35
C VAL A 123 -7.99 -2.99 -5.20
N LEU A 124 -7.79 -4.25 -4.82
CA LEU A 124 -7.00 -5.22 -5.57
C LEU A 124 -7.59 -5.47 -6.97
N LEU A 125 -8.92 -5.58 -7.08
CA LEU A 125 -9.63 -5.85 -8.34
C LEU A 125 -9.95 -4.59 -9.15
N ALA A 126 -9.14 -3.54 -9.05
CA ALA A 126 -9.31 -2.34 -9.88
C ALA A 126 -9.10 -2.69 -11.37
N SER A 127 -10.13 -2.53 -12.19
CA SER A 127 -10.14 -2.93 -13.60
C SER A 127 -9.57 -1.89 -14.56
N ASP A 128 -9.20 -0.71 -14.06
CA ASP A 128 -8.63 0.41 -14.80
C ASP A 128 -7.09 0.40 -14.82
N ARG A 129 -6.46 -0.65 -14.29
CA ARG A 129 -5.00 -0.82 -14.32
C ARG A 129 -4.49 -0.92 -15.76
N THR A 130 -3.41 -0.21 -16.03
CA THR A 130 -2.75 -0.24 -17.34
C THR A 130 -2.17 -1.62 -17.62
N GLY A 131 -2.40 -2.13 -18.83
CA GLY A 131 -1.85 -3.41 -19.31
C GLY A 131 -2.73 -4.63 -19.08
N LEU A 132 -3.90 -4.48 -18.45
CA LEU A 132 -4.83 -5.58 -18.29
C LEU A 132 -5.36 -6.09 -19.63
N SER A 133 -5.38 -7.40 -19.78
CA SER A 133 -5.92 -8.09 -20.96
C SER A 133 -7.44 -8.23 -20.87
N GLU A 134 -7.96 -8.53 -19.68
CA GLU A 134 -9.40 -8.78 -19.46
C GLU A 134 -10.07 -7.83 -18.43
N PRO A 135 -10.01 -6.50 -18.61
CA PRO A 135 -10.52 -5.53 -17.62
C PRO A 135 -12.02 -5.68 -17.34
N LYS A 136 -12.81 -6.11 -18.34
CA LYS A 136 -14.26 -6.35 -18.17
C LYS A 136 -14.57 -7.54 -17.26
N VAL A 137 -13.74 -8.58 -17.29
CA VAL A 137 -13.93 -9.77 -16.45
C VAL A 137 -13.58 -9.42 -15.01
N ILE A 138 -12.48 -8.70 -14.81
CA ILE A 138 -12.04 -8.20 -13.50
C ILE A 138 -13.09 -7.25 -12.89
N GLY A 139 -13.65 -6.34 -13.69
CA GLY A 139 -14.72 -5.44 -13.24
C GLY A 139 -15.95 -6.18 -12.73
N ARG A 140 -16.39 -7.23 -13.42
CA ARG A 140 -17.50 -8.08 -12.95
C ARG A 140 -17.17 -8.84 -11.67
N ALA A 141 -15.95 -9.36 -11.56
CA ALA A 141 -15.51 -10.02 -10.32
C ALA A 141 -15.51 -9.04 -9.14
N ARG A 142 -15.10 -7.78 -9.37
CA ARG A 142 -15.15 -6.72 -8.35
C ARG A 142 -16.58 -6.43 -7.88
N GLU A 143 -17.56 -6.41 -8.78
CA GLU A 143 -18.98 -6.20 -8.44
C GLU A 143 -19.55 -7.33 -7.58
N LEU A 144 -19.02 -8.55 -7.68
CA LEU A 144 -19.46 -9.69 -6.85
C LEU A 144 -18.89 -9.66 -5.42
N VAL A 145 -17.85 -8.86 -5.19
CA VAL A 145 -17.22 -8.68 -3.87
C VAL A 145 -17.89 -7.53 -3.08
N ALA A 146 -18.49 -6.57 -3.79
CA ALA A 146 -19.20 -5.42 -3.21
C ALA A 146 -20.57 -5.81 -2.63
#